data_AF-A0A3D2P9E6-F1
#
_entry.id   AF-A0A3D2P9E6-F1
#
_cell.length_a   1.000
_cell.length_b   1.000
_cell.length_c   1.000
_cell.angle_alpha   90.00
_cell.angle_beta   90.00
_cell.angle_gamma   90.00
#
_symmetry.space_group_name_H-M   'P 1'
#
loop_
_entity.id
_entity.type
_entity.pdbx_description
1 polymer ?
#
loop_
_entity_poly.entity_id
_entity_poly.type
_entity_poly.pdbx_seq_one_letter_code
_entity_poly.pdbx_strand_id
1 'polypeptide(L)' 'MRKQLTNLFSIGYAVAMMSSTDEKNARFKEMGYSPFRVIKSDFMYRGIYRKIKPEDAIKLICDIGFVRTVLLSYG' A
#
# COMPACT_ATOMS: atom_id res chain seq x y z
N MET A 1 4.82 10.55 -8.75
CA MET A 1 3.61 9.70 -8.79
C MET A 1 2.39 10.32 -8.11
N ARG A 2 2.53 11.20 -7.11
CA ARG A 2 1.39 11.81 -6.39
C ARG A 2 0.29 12.34 -7.31
N LYS A 3 0.62 13.25 -8.24
CA LYS A 3 -0.36 13.84 -9.19
C LYS A 3 -1.08 12.76 -10.01
N GLN A 4 -0.36 11.76 -10.49
CA GLN A 4 -0.92 10.67 -11.27
C GLN A 4 -1.88 9.80 -10.44
N LEU A 5 -1.52 9.47 -9.20
CA LEU A 5 -2.38 8.72 -8.27
C LEU A 5 -3.63 9.53 -7.92
N THR A 6 -3.48 10.83 -7.64
CA THR A 6 -4.62 11.73 -7.39
C THR A 6 -5.58 11.74 -8.58
N ASN A 7 -5.07 11.84 -9.81
CA ASN A 7 -5.91 11.83 -11.02
C ASN A 7 -6.61 10.47 -11.22
N LEU A 8 -5.93 9.35 -10.93
CA LEU A 8 -6.56 8.03 -10.97
C LEU A 8 -7.67 7.90 -9.91
N PHE A 9 -7.42 8.41 -8.71
CA PHE A 9 -8.38 8.34 -7.62
C PHE A 9 -9.59 9.25 -7.86
N SER A 10 -9.40 10.40 -8.51
CA SER A 10 -10.51 11.29 -8.87
C SER A 10 -11.46 10.72 -9.92
N ILE A 11 -11.02 9.71 -10.70
CA ILE A 11 -11.87 9.03 -11.68
C ILE A 11 -12.40 7.69 -11.17
N GLY A 12 -12.23 7.34 -9.89
CA GLY A 12 -12.82 6.14 -9.28
C GLY A 12 -11.87 4.94 -9.13
N TYR A 13 -10.57 5.08 -9.43
CA TYR A 13 -9.62 4.04 -9.02
C TYR A 13 -9.29 4.14 -7.53
N ALA A 14 -9.09 3.01 -6.87
CA ALA A 14 -8.61 2.97 -5.48
C ALA A 14 -7.60 1.84 -5.28
N VAL A 15 -6.83 1.91 -4.19
CA VAL A 15 -5.94 0.83 -3.77
C VAL A 15 -6.76 -0.30 -3.14
N ALA A 16 -7.02 -1.36 -3.90
CA ALA A 16 -7.67 -2.55 -3.41
C ALA A 16 -6.78 -3.30 -2.42
N MET A 17 -5.51 -3.48 -2.80
CA MET A 17 -4.49 -4.14 -1.98
C MET A 17 -3.12 -3.52 -2.22
N MET A 18 -2.24 -3.62 -1.23
CA MET A 18 -0.82 -3.32 -1.40
C MET A 18 0.04 -4.33 -0.66
N SER A 19 1.28 -4.48 -1.11
CA SER A 19 2.29 -5.30 -0.43
C SER A 19 3.44 -4.44 0.07
N SER A 20 3.96 -4.75 1.26
CA SER A 20 5.20 -4.17 1.75
C SER A 20 6.42 -4.79 1.06
N THR A 21 7.51 -4.01 0.95
CA THR A 21 8.81 -4.50 0.52
C THR A 21 9.39 -5.48 1.52
N ASP A 22 9.32 -5.13 2.81
CA ASP A 22 9.60 -5.99 3.96
C ASP A 22 8.77 -5.54 5.17
N GLU A 23 7.99 -6.46 5.71
CA GLU A 23 7.02 -6.25 6.78
C GLU A 23 7.66 -5.87 8.10
N LYS A 24 8.90 -6.34 8.34
CA LYS A 24 9.63 -6.00 9.56
C LYS A 24 9.97 -4.51 9.64
N ASN A 25 10.21 -3.90 8.48
CA ASN A 25 10.65 -2.51 8.37
C ASN A 25 9.51 -1.57 7.92
N ALA A 26 8.41 -2.11 7.40
CA ALA A 26 7.24 -1.33 7.03
C ALA A 26 6.54 -0.78 8.29
N ARG A 27 6.54 0.55 8.44
CA ARG A 27 5.93 1.26 9.58
C ARG A 27 4.42 1.45 9.43
N PHE A 28 3.74 0.56 8.70
CA PHE A 28 2.31 0.71 8.38
C PHE A 28 1.42 0.49 9.61
N LYS A 29 1.88 -0.32 10.57
CA LYS A 29 1.20 -0.55 11.86
C LYS A 29 1.07 0.71 12.70
N GLU A 30 2.04 1.61 12.62
CA GLU A 30 2.00 2.90 13.34
C GLU A 30 0.90 3.82 12.82
N MET A 31 0.44 3.59 11.59
CA MET A 31 -0.71 4.26 10.97
C MET A 31 -2.02 3.49 11.18
N GLY A 32 -2.02 2.43 11.99
CA GLY A 32 -3.21 1.60 12.26
C GLY A 32 -3.48 0.52 11.22
N TYR A 33 -2.59 0.30 10.24
CA TYR A 33 -2.75 -0.75 9.25
C TYR A 33 -2.06 -2.04 9.69
N SER A 34 -2.82 -3.14 9.76
CA SER A 34 -2.27 -4.47 9.98
C SER A 34 -2.31 -5.30 8.70
N PRO A 35 -1.30 -6.14 8.44
CA PRO A 35 -1.33 -7.02 7.27
C PRO A 35 -2.47 -8.04 7.43
N PHE A 36 -3.27 -8.20 6.37
CA PHE A 36 -4.23 -9.30 6.25
C PHE A 36 -3.51 -10.65 6.14
N ARG A 37 -2.34 -10.67 5.50
CA ARG A 37 -1.50 -11.86 5.37
C ARG A 37 -0.04 -11.45 5.28
N VAL A 38 0.86 -12.27 5.82
CA VAL A 38 2.30 -12.12 5.59
C VAL A 38 2.78 -13.31 4.76
N ILE A 39 3.53 -13.04 3.69
CA ILE A 39 4.05 -14.04 2.76
C ILE A 39 5.58 -13.96 2.80
N LYS A 40 6.26 -15.08 3.05
CA LYS A 40 7.71 -15.16 2.88
C LYS A 40 8.00 -15.29 1.38
N SER A 41 8.77 -14.35 0.84
CA SER A 41 9.19 -14.30 -0.56
C SER A 41 10.67 -13.98 -0.59
N ASP A 42 11.46 -14.85 -1.19
CA ASP A 42 12.93 -14.76 -1.17
C ASP A 42 13.43 -14.72 0.30
N PHE A 43 14.19 -13.67 0.64
CA PHE A 43 14.71 -13.41 1.98
C PHE A 43 13.86 -12.41 2.80
N MET A 44 12.71 -11.97 2.28
CA MET A 44 11.87 -10.94 2.89
C MET A 44 10.49 -11.46 3.31
N TYR A 45 9.87 -10.81 4.28
CA TYR A 45 8.48 -11.03 4.64
C TYR A 45 7.63 -9.92 4.03
N ARG A 46 6.67 -10.25 3.16
CA ARG A 46 5.81 -9.26 2.53
C ARG A 46 4.45 -9.26 3.23
N GLY A 47 4.11 -8.15 3.87
CA GLY A 47 2.78 -7.92 4.42
C GLY A 47 1.84 -7.51 3.29
N ILE A 48 0.69 -8.15 3.21
CA ILE A 48 -0.39 -7.83 2.28
C ILE A 48 -1.46 -7.08 3.04
N TYR A 49 -1.80 -5.89 2.58
CA TYR A 49 -2.72 -4.97 3.22
C TYR A 49 -3.93 -4.74 2.33
N ARG A 50 -5.07 -4.48 2.95
CA ARG A 50 -6.37 -4.22 2.30
C ARG A 50 -6.98 -2.96 2.91
N LYS A 51 -7.97 -2.37 2.22
CA LYS A 51 -8.77 -1.23 2.71
C LYS A 51 -7.90 -0.02 3.09
N ILE A 52 -6.93 0.33 2.25
CA ILE A 52 -6.09 1.52 2.46
C ILE A 52 -6.89 2.75 2.04
N LYS A 53 -6.97 3.76 2.92
CA LYS A 53 -7.64 5.02 2.59
C LYS A 53 -6.89 5.72 1.45
N PRO A 54 -7.57 6.39 0.51
CA PRO A 54 -6.91 7.08 -0.60
C PRO A 54 -5.84 8.08 -0.15
N GLU A 55 -6.10 8.89 0.89
CA GLU A 55 -5.10 9.84 1.40
C GLU A 55 -3.85 9.14 1.94
N ASP A 56 -4.05 8.07 2.72
CA ASP A 56 -2.95 7.28 3.29
C ASP A 56 -2.19 6.53 2.21
N ALA A 57 -2.86 6.00 1.17
CA ALA A 57 -2.22 5.32 0.05
C ALA A 57 -1.21 6.24 -0.64
N ILE A 58 -1.58 7.50 -0.90
CA ILE A 58 -0.67 8.46 -1.51
C ILE A 58 0.54 8.71 -0.59
N LYS A 59 0.31 8.92 0.72
CA LYS A 59 1.38 9.14 1.70
C LYS A 59 2.32 7.94 1.79
N LEU A 60 1.77 6.72 1.84
CA LEU A 60 2.53 5.47 1.93
C LEU A 60 3.37 5.23 0.67
N ILE A 61 2.79 5.45 -0.51
CA ILE A 61 3.47 5.22 -1.79
C ILE A 61 4.52 6.30 -2.09
N CYS A 62 4.22 7.57 -1.81
CA CYS A 62 5.05 8.69 -2.25
C CYS A 62 6.03 9.22 -1.19
N ASP A 63 5.73 9.09 0.11
CA ASP A 63 6.50 9.75 1.17
C ASP A 63 7.14 8.76 2.15
N ILE A 64 6.38 7.79 2.65
CA ILE A 64 6.86 6.83 3.66
C ILE A 64 7.68 5.71 3.00
N GLY A 65 7.23 5.24 1.82
CA GLY A 65 7.88 4.15 1.10
C GLY A 65 7.55 2.77 1.67
N PHE A 66 8.44 1.81 1.44
CA PHE A 66 8.25 0.37 1.76
C PHE A 66 7.02 -0.27 1.10
N VAL A 67 6.37 0.38 0.14
CA VAL A 67 5.36 -0.22 -0.72
C VAL A 67 6.04 -0.84 -1.94
N ARG A 68 5.82 -2.14 -2.17
CA ARG A 68 6.42 -2.88 -3.29
C ARG A 68 5.51 -2.97 -4.50
N THR A 69 4.24 -3.25 -4.26
CA THR A 69 3.23 -3.52 -5.30
C THR A 69 1.89 -3.04 -4.81
N VAL A 70 1.11 -2.47 -5.73
CA VAL A 70 -0.22 -1.92 -5.50
C VAL A 70 -1.16 -2.52 -6.53
N LEU A 71 -2.27 -3.08 -6.08
CA LEU A 71 -3.38 -3.48 -6.94
C LEU A 71 -4.40 -2.33 -6.92
N LEU A 72 -4.64 -1.75 -8.10
CA LEU A 72 -5.71 -0.78 -8.29
C LEU A 72 -6.97 -1.50 -8.77
N SER A 73 -8.12 -1.05 -8.27
CA SER A 73 -9.43 -1.45 -8.77
C SER A 73 -10.27 -0.21 -9.06
N TYR A 74 -11.10 -0.29 -10.09
CA TYR A 74 -12.13 0.70 -10.39
C TYR A 74 -13.45 0.25 -9.77
N GLY A 75 -14.16 1.16 -9.11
CA GLY A 75 -15.46 0.86 -8.48
C GLY A 75 -16.16 2.09 -7.93
#